data_AF-A0A4R8V5V7-F1
#
_entry.id   AF-A0A4R8V5V7-F1
#
_cell.length_a   1.000
_cell.length_b   1.000
_cell.length_c   1.000
_cell.angle_alpha   90.00
_cell.angle_beta   90.00
_cell.angle_gamma   90.00
#
_symmetry.space_group_name_H-M   'P 1'
#
loop_
_entity.id
_entity.type
_entity.pdbx_description
1 polymer ?
#
loop_
_entity_poly.entity_id
_entity_poly.type
_entity_poly.pdbx_seq_one_letter_code
_entity_poly.pdbx_strand_id
1 'polypeptide(L)'
;MNAPLLYPAGYNADFLEIPLPLPVPPAGTLIRELLYTHFTVLLDPARRLAIAIGVNIDGDQLITVDRGDDWHLDSRVPVYEQAGEGVYARNDLDRGHLVRRQDPVWGDTTTARRANYDTFAYTNAAPQAGAFNQSKELRLGLEDHVLTYARTNSNRISVFTAPVLSTQDPIYRGVKIPQAFWKIAAWTTTTRDSTALHAAGFVLDQSPQLEDIDLDTDRAPALMYGNPPPLGPYRTYQVPIVDITDITDLTGLNLAALSDADVYAPAPAIREDIDRRTRWVELVDTAGIHL
;
A
#
# COMPACT_ATOMS: atom_id res chain seq x y z
N MET A 1 -13.07 14.04 34.19
CA MET A 1 -13.61 14.51 32.90
C MET A 1 -13.20 13.48 31.86
N ASN A 2 -14.14 12.68 31.36
CA ASN A 2 -13.85 11.71 30.31
C ASN A 2 -13.60 12.49 29.03
N ALA A 3 -12.37 12.43 28.51
CA ALA A 3 -12.10 12.89 27.15
C ALA A 3 -13.06 12.15 26.20
N PRO A 4 -13.72 12.84 25.26
CA PRO A 4 -14.53 12.16 24.27
C PRO A 4 -13.62 11.15 23.55
N LEU A 5 -14.07 9.90 23.49
CA LEU A 5 -13.46 8.90 22.61
C LEU A 5 -13.59 9.44 21.19
N LEU A 6 -12.54 10.08 20.69
CA LEU A 6 -12.40 10.40 19.28
C LEU A 6 -12.31 9.05 18.58
N TYR A 7 -13.45 8.55 18.09
CA TYR A 7 -13.45 7.43 17.18
C TYR A 7 -12.62 7.85 15.96
N PRO A 8 -11.63 7.04 15.55
CA PRO A 8 -10.83 7.39 14.38
C PRO A 8 -11.74 7.53 13.16
N ALA A 9 -11.61 8.64 12.43
CA ALA A 9 -12.47 8.95 11.28
C ALA A 9 -12.15 8.11 10.04
N GLY A 10 -11.05 7.35 10.04
CA GLY A 10 -10.60 6.59 8.88
C GLY A 10 -10.02 7.45 7.77
N TYR A 11 -9.95 6.87 6.58
CA TYR A 11 -9.77 7.56 5.31
C TYR A 11 -11.00 8.43 4.99
N ASN A 12 -10.76 9.69 4.65
CA ASN A 12 -11.75 10.65 4.19
C ASN A 12 -11.75 10.74 2.65
N ALA A 13 -12.89 10.42 2.04
CA ALA A 13 -13.07 10.48 0.59
C ALA A 13 -13.11 11.92 0.05
N ASP A 14 -13.49 12.90 0.87
CA ASP A 14 -13.56 14.33 0.51
C ASP A 14 -12.27 15.07 0.91
N PHE A 15 -11.16 14.34 1.11
CA PHE A 15 -9.89 14.92 1.55
C PHE A 15 -9.23 15.78 0.47
N LEU A 16 -9.32 15.33 -0.78
CA LEU A 16 -8.86 16.05 -1.96
C LEU A 16 -9.96 17.00 -2.48
N GLU A 17 -9.59 17.94 -3.36
CA GLU A 17 -10.56 18.87 -3.97
C GLU A 17 -11.58 18.17 -4.90
N ILE A 18 -11.26 16.95 -5.32
CA ILE A 18 -12.17 16.06 -6.04
C ILE A 18 -12.41 14.83 -5.15
N PRO A 19 -13.68 14.48 -4.82
CA PRO A 19 -13.98 13.31 -4.02
C PRO A 19 -13.36 12.04 -4.61
N LEU A 20 -12.60 11.34 -3.79
CA LEU A 20 -11.88 10.13 -4.17
C LEU A 20 -12.17 9.02 -3.15
N PRO A 21 -13.15 8.14 -3.41
CA PRO A 21 -13.49 7.07 -2.50
C PRO A 21 -12.35 6.06 -2.37
N LEU A 22 -12.31 5.37 -1.23
CA LEU A 22 -11.44 4.21 -1.03
C LEU A 22 -11.76 3.14 -2.07
N PRO A 23 -10.77 2.52 -2.73
CA PRO A 23 -10.99 1.33 -3.54
C PRO A 23 -11.58 0.21 -2.69
N VAL A 24 -12.84 -0.15 -2.97
CA VAL A 24 -13.57 -1.21 -2.29
C VAL A 24 -13.75 -2.42 -3.20
N PRO A 25 -13.74 -3.65 -2.64
CA PRO A 25 -14.07 -4.84 -3.41
C PRO A 25 -15.57 -4.89 -3.74
N PRO A 26 -16.03 -5.83 -4.59
CA PRO A 26 -17.43 -5.95 -4.96
C PRO A 26 -18.34 -6.19 -3.74
N ALA A 27 -19.57 -5.69 -3.82
CA ALA A 27 -20.57 -5.89 -2.78
C ALA A 27 -20.76 -7.38 -2.46
N GLY A 28 -20.80 -7.72 -1.16
CA GLY A 28 -20.89 -9.10 -0.68
C GLY A 28 -19.54 -9.77 -0.43
N THR A 29 -18.42 -9.13 -0.77
CA THR A 29 -17.09 -9.58 -0.34
C THR A 29 -16.98 -9.48 1.18
N LEU A 30 -16.59 -10.58 1.84
CA LEU A 30 -16.41 -10.60 3.29
C LEU A 30 -15.13 -9.82 3.66
N ILE A 31 -15.32 -8.67 4.31
CA ILE A 31 -14.22 -7.83 4.80
C ILE A 31 -14.46 -7.40 6.26
N ARG A 32 -13.38 -7.05 6.96
CA ARG A 32 -13.44 -6.21 8.16
C ARG A 32 -12.98 -4.82 7.78
N GLU A 33 -13.88 -3.84 7.85
CA GLU A 33 -13.51 -2.43 7.72
C GLU A 33 -13.02 -1.90 9.07
N LEU A 34 -11.79 -1.38 9.09
CA LEU A 34 -11.12 -0.90 10.29
C LEU A 34 -10.73 0.56 10.09
N LEU A 35 -11.48 1.44 10.76
CA LEU A 35 -11.19 2.88 10.78
C LEU A 35 -10.05 3.14 11.78
N TYR A 36 -8.96 3.71 11.30
CA TYR A 36 -7.83 4.20 12.08
C TYR A 36 -7.70 5.71 11.89
N THR A 37 -6.76 6.34 12.59
CA THR A 37 -6.60 7.80 12.50
C THR A 37 -6.00 8.15 11.15
N HIS A 38 -6.80 8.79 10.29
CA HIS A 38 -6.45 9.23 8.92
C HIS A 38 -6.26 8.14 7.87
N PHE A 39 -6.53 6.87 8.21
CA PHE A 39 -6.49 5.77 7.26
C PHE A 39 -7.52 4.69 7.57
N THR A 40 -7.94 3.95 6.55
CA THR A 40 -8.89 2.82 6.66
C THR A 40 -8.27 1.57 6.07
N VAL A 41 -8.34 0.46 6.81
CA VAL A 41 -7.95 -0.87 6.35
C VAL A 41 -9.19 -1.68 5.97
N LEU A 42 -9.20 -2.24 4.76
CA LEU A 42 -10.15 -3.28 4.36
C LEU A 42 -9.45 -4.63 4.49
N LEU A 43 -9.66 -5.30 5.61
CA LEU A 43 -9.00 -6.57 5.93
C LEU A 43 -9.79 -7.75 5.33
N ASP A 44 -9.09 -8.66 4.65
CA ASP A 44 -9.61 -9.98 4.32
C ASP A 44 -9.38 -10.92 5.53
N PRO A 45 -10.43 -11.36 6.24
CA PRO A 45 -10.28 -12.19 7.43
C PRO A 45 -9.75 -13.60 7.13
N ALA A 46 -9.92 -14.11 5.90
CA ALA A 46 -9.40 -15.42 5.50
C ALA A 46 -7.91 -15.34 5.15
N ARG A 47 -7.51 -14.28 4.43
CA ARG A 47 -6.10 -14.00 4.12
C ARG A 47 -5.32 -13.46 5.31
N ARG A 48 -6.02 -12.89 6.29
CA ARG A 48 -5.46 -12.22 7.48
C ARG A 48 -4.60 -10.99 7.14
N LEU A 49 -4.77 -10.47 5.93
CA LEU A 49 -4.02 -9.35 5.34
C LEU A 49 -5.00 -8.40 4.66
N ALA A 50 -4.58 -7.15 4.46
CA ALA A 50 -5.42 -6.15 3.81
C ALA A 50 -5.66 -6.47 2.33
N ILE A 51 -6.89 -6.27 1.87
CA ILE A 51 -7.27 -6.21 0.45
C ILE A 51 -6.85 -4.85 -0.13
N ALA A 52 -7.12 -3.79 0.63
CA ALA A 52 -6.76 -2.43 0.31
C ALA A 52 -6.67 -1.61 1.60
N ILE A 53 -5.78 -0.62 1.60
CA ILE A 53 -5.70 0.40 2.65
C ILE A 53 -5.61 1.75 1.96
N GLY A 54 -6.32 2.75 2.48
CA GLY A 54 -6.22 4.14 2.03
C GLY A 54 -5.81 5.03 3.19
N VAL A 55 -4.84 5.93 2.98
CA VAL A 55 -4.40 6.94 3.93
C VAL A 55 -4.48 8.33 3.31
N ASN A 56 -4.90 9.30 4.11
CA ASN A 56 -4.79 10.71 3.76
C ASN A 56 -3.54 11.32 4.41
N ILE A 57 -2.79 12.08 3.62
CA ILE A 57 -1.58 12.78 4.03
C ILE A 57 -1.81 14.27 3.86
N ASP A 58 -1.86 15.00 4.97
CA ASP A 58 -1.93 16.47 4.95
C ASP A 58 -0.52 17.03 5.08
N GLY A 59 0.09 17.38 3.94
CA GLY A 59 1.46 17.90 3.86
C GLY A 59 1.72 19.13 4.74
N ASP A 60 0.71 19.97 4.96
CA ASP A 60 0.81 21.20 5.76
C ASP A 60 0.78 20.96 7.26
N GLN A 61 0.16 19.85 7.67
CA GLN A 61 -0.06 19.54 9.08
C GLN A 61 0.85 18.42 9.58
N LEU A 62 1.78 17.91 8.76
CA LEU A 62 2.72 16.88 9.16
C LEU A 62 3.54 17.30 10.38
N ILE A 63 3.58 16.44 11.39
CA ILE A 63 4.43 16.62 12.55
C ILE A 63 5.39 15.45 12.71
N THR A 64 6.50 15.69 13.41
CA THR A 64 7.43 14.62 13.76
C THR A 64 7.04 14.03 15.11
N VAL A 65 6.75 12.72 15.11
CA VAL A 65 6.61 11.91 16.32
C VAL A 65 7.75 10.90 16.35
N ASP A 66 8.36 10.74 17.52
CA ASP A 66 9.42 9.76 17.74
C ASP A 66 8.97 8.36 17.34
N ARG A 67 9.91 7.58 16.79
CA ARG A 67 9.63 6.22 16.36
C ARG A 67 9.43 5.33 17.60
N GLY A 68 8.29 4.65 17.66
CA GLY A 68 8.07 3.49 18.53
C GLY A 68 8.35 2.16 17.81
N ASP A 69 8.06 1.05 18.48
CA ASP A 69 7.97 -0.30 17.90
C ASP A 69 6.79 -1.06 18.52
N ASP A 70 5.67 -0.35 18.68
CA ASP A 70 4.52 -0.77 19.48
C ASP A 70 3.57 -1.69 18.70
N TRP A 71 4.11 -2.76 18.11
CA TRP A 71 3.32 -3.73 17.35
C TRP A 71 2.27 -4.41 18.20
N HIS A 72 1.02 -4.41 17.72
CA HIS A 72 -0.11 -4.95 18.47
C HIS A 72 -1.18 -5.53 17.55
N LEU A 73 -1.94 -6.49 18.08
CA LEU A 73 -3.15 -7.00 17.44
C LEU A 73 -4.27 -5.97 17.57
N ASP A 74 -5.11 -5.85 16.55
CA ASP A 74 -6.34 -5.07 16.67
C ASP A 74 -7.38 -5.88 17.45
N SER A 75 -7.73 -5.39 18.64
CA SER A 75 -8.74 -6.01 19.51
C SER A 75 -10.15 -6.14 18.89
N ARG A 76 -10.45 -5.38 17.82
CA ARG A 76 -11.71 -5.45 17.07
C ARG A 76 -11.78 -6.68 16.18
N VAL A 77 -10.64 -7.31 15.88
CA VAL A 77 -10.53 -8.43 14.95
C VAL A 77 -10.17 -9.70 15.73
N PRO A 78 -10.88 -10.82 15.52
CA PRO A 78 -10.48 -12.10 16.11
C PRO A 78 -9.03 -12.46 15.77
N VAL A 79 -8.29 -13.05 16.71
CA VAL A 79 -6.85 -13.37 16.53
C VAL A 79 -6.59 -14.26 15.30
N TYR A 80 -7.54 -15.12 14.93
CA TYR A 80 -7.42 -16.00 13.77
C TYR A 80 -7.79 -15.34 12.43
N GLU A 81 -8.24 -14.09 12.43
CA GLU A 81 -8.60 -13.30 11.24
C GLU A 81 -7.54 -12.22 10.91
N GLN A 82 -6.45 -12.13 11.66
CA GLN A 82 -5.35 -11.20 11.41
C GLN A 82 -3.99 -11.88 11.58
N ALA A 83 -2.99 -11.41 10.82
CA ALA A 83 -1.62 -11.81 11.08
C ALA A 83 -1.17 -11.24 12.43
N GLY A 84 -0.16 -11.85 13.03
CA GLY A 84 0.41 -11.40 14.29
C GLY A 84 1.87 -11.84 14.41
N GLU A 85 2.49 -11.58 15.56
CA GLU A 85 3.93 -11.83 15.77
C GLU A 85 4.36 -13.25 15.42
N GLY A 86 3.47 -14.24 15.55
CA GLY A 86 3.74 -15.63 15.20
C GLY A 86 4.25 -15.83 13.75
N VAL A 87 3.87 -14.96 12.80
CA VAL A 87 4.36 -15.02 11.41
C VAL A 87 5.78 -14.49 11.29
N TYR A 88 6.14 -13.46 12.05
CA TYR A 88 7.38 -12.69 11.92
C TYR A 88 8.50 -13.16 12.88
N ALA A 89 8.15 -13.90 13.93
CA ALA A 89 9.09 -14.27 14.95
C ALA A 89 10.16 -15.26 14.45
N ARG A 90 11.44 -14.88 14.61
CA ARG A 90 12.62 -15.72 14.33
C ARG A 90 12.68 -16.19 12.87
N ASN A 91 12.52 -15.27 11.94
CA ASN A 91 12.77 -15.43 10.51
C ASN A 91 13.12 -14.06 9.91
N ASP A 92 13.39 -14.03 8.61
CA ASP A 92 13.76 -12.82 7.88
C ASP A 92 12.55 -12.09 7.26
N LEU A 93 11.32 -12.37 7.75
CA LEU A 93 10.13 -11.60 7.39
C LEU A 93 9.95 -10.45 8.38
N ASP A 94 10.05 -9.24 7.84
CA ASP A 94 9.70 -8.02 8.54
C ASP A 94 8.19 -7.76 8.54
N ARG A 95 7.76 -6.99 9.54
CA ARG A 95 6.43 -6.39 9.64
C ARG A 95 6.36 -5.18 8.71
N GLY A 96 6.20 -5.46 7.41
CA GLY A 96 6.14 -4.46 6.36
C GLY A 96 4.90 -3.58 6.50
N HIS A 97 5.08 -2.31 6.87
CA HIS A 97 4.00 -1.33 6.94
C HIS A 97 3.40 -1.11 5.54
N LEU A 98 2.07 -1.23 5.43
CA LEU A 98 1.33 -0.89 4.22
C LEU A 98 1.00 0.62 4.18
N VAL A 99 0.45 1.18 5.26
CA VAL A 99 0.52 2.63 5.53
C VAL A 99 1.80 2.90 6.29
N ARG A 100 2.67 3.71 5.69
CA ARG A 100 3.93 4.09 6.31
C ARG A 100 3.64 4.91 7.57
N ARG A 101 4.43 4.66 8.62
CA ARG A 101 4.32 5.32 9.92
C ARG A 101 4.10 6.84 9.86
N GLN A 102 4.77 7.54 8.95
CA GLN A 102 4.72 9.02 8.90
C GLN A 102 3.53 9.57 8.11
N ASP A 103 2.92 8.76 7.24
CA ASP A 103 1.87 9.22 6.31
C ASP A 103 0.65 9.80 7.06
N PRO A 104 0.12 9.16 8.11
CA PRO A 104 -1.03 9.70 8.84
C PRO A 104 -0.62 10.61 10.02
N VAL A 105 0.65 11.00 10.17
CA VAL A 105 1.11 11.72 11.37
C VAL A 105 1.02 13.23 11.16
N TRP A 106 -0.21 13.72 11.18
CA TRP A 106 -0.53 15.14 10.99
C TRP A 106 -1.68 15.62 11.88
N GLY A 107 -1.78 16.93 12.06
CA GLY A 107 -2.76 17.59 12.92
C GLY A 107 -2.22 17.89 14.32
N ASP A 108 -3.09 17.95 15.32
CA ASP A 108 -2.65 18.19 16.70
C ASP A 108 -1.85 17.00 17.26
N THR A 109 -1.01 17.26 18.27
CA THR A 109 -0.10 16.26 18.84
C THR A 109 -0.81 15.01 19.37
N THR A 110 -2.05 15.12 19.87
CA THR A 110 -2.79 13.96 20.37
C THR A 110 -3.22 13.07 19.22
N THR A 111 -3.80 13.66 18.18
CA THR A 111 -4.21 12.97 16.95
C THR A 111 -3.03 12.32 16.26
N ALA A 112 -1.92 13.05 16.06
CA ALA A 112 -0.74 12.54 15.38
C ALA A 112 -0.03 11.42 16.16
N ARG A 113 0.03 11.48 17.51
CA ARG A 113 0.53 10.37 18.33
C ARG A 113 -0.35 9.14 18.22
N ARG A 114 -1.68 9.33 18.16
CA ARG A 114 -2.63 8.24 17.95
C ARG A 114 -2.46 7.60 16.57
N ALA A 115 -2.34 8.40 15.52
CA ALA A 115 -2.08 7.93 14.17
C ALA A 115 -0.77 7.13 14.07
N ASN A 116 0.31 7.64 14.68
CA ASN A 116 1.58 6.92 14.76
C ASN A 116 1.43 5.57 15.46
N TYR A 117 0.67 5.49 16.56
CA TYR A 117 0.40 4.22 17.24
C TYR A 117 -0.41 3.27 16.35
N ASP A 118 -1.48 3.78 15.73
CA ASP A 118 -2.38 3.00 14.87
C ASP A 118 -1.63 2.32 13.70
N THR A 119 -0.53 2.92 13.17
CA THR A 119 0.23 2.29 12.07
C THR A 119 0.93 0.99 12.48
N PHE A 120 1.13 0.73 13.78
CA PHE A 120 1.73 -0.50 14.31
C PHE A 120 0.70 -1.63 14.56
N ALA A 121 -0.57 -1.44 14.20
CA ALA A 121 -1.52 -2.55 14.21
C ALA A 121 -1.13 -3.58 13.13
N TYR A 122 -1.11 -4.89 13.47
CA TYR A 122 -0.75 -5.92 12.49
C TYR A 122 -1.68 -5.99 11.28
N THR A 123 -2.90 -5.46 11.36
CA THR A 123 -3.80 -5.35 10.20
C THR A 123 -3.31 -4.35 9.16
N ASN A 124 -2.38 -3.45 9.52
CA ASN A 124 -1.65 -2.54 8.62
C ASN A 124 -0.30 -3.13 8.16
N ALA A 125 0.00 -4.39 8.49
CA ALA A 125 1.23 -5.05 8.11
C ALA A 125 1.00 -6.21 7.15
N ALA A 126 2.00 -6.44 6.31
CA ALA A 126 2.14 -7.66 5.55
C ALA A 126 3.57 -8.21 5.64
N PRO A 127 3.77 -9.53 5.57
CA PRO A 127 5.09 -10.14 5.53
C PRO A 127 5.90 -9.64 4.34
N GLN A 128 7.02 -9.00 4.64
CA GLN A 128 7.98 -8.53 3.66
C GLN A 128 9.35 -9.10 3.98
N ALA A 129 10.08 -9.63 3.00
CA ALA A 129 11.47 -10.02 3.21
C ALA A 129 12.27 -8.84 3.76
N GLY A 130 13.16 -9.05 4.74
CA GLY A 130 13.90 -7.97 5.40
C GLY A 130 14.69 -7.11 4.41
N ALA A 131 15.35 -7.74 3.43
CA ALA A 131 16.07 -7.05 2.36
C ALA A 131 15.14 -6.16 1.49
N PHE A 132 13.88 -6.56 1.31
CA PHE A 132 12.87 -5.78 0.60
C PHE A 132 12.35 -4.61 1.44
N ASN A 133 11.96 -4.87 2.70
CA ASN A 133 11.34 -3.86 3.56
C ASN A 133 12.33 -2.75 3.99
N GLN A 134 13.59 -3.11 4.21
CA GLN A 134 14.61 -2.22 4.77
C GLN A 134 15.40 -1.45 3.71
N SER A 135 15.25 -1.80 2.44
CA SER A 135 16.02 -1.15 1.39
C SER A 135 15.62 0.32 1.23
N LYS A 136 16.64 1.17 1.24
CA LYS A 136 16.50 2.63 1.14
C LYS A 136 16.27 3.12 -0.28
N GLU A 137 16.68 2.34 -1.26
CA GLU A 137 16.89 2.83 -2.62
C GLU A 137 15.57 3.01 -3.41
N LEU A 138 14.50 2.28 -3.07
CA LEU A 138 13.26 2.33 -3.88
C LEU A 138 11.95 2.40 -3.09
N ARG A 139 11.74 1.60 -2.02
CA ARG A 139 10.53 1.73 -1.20
C ARG A 139 10.55 3.04 -0.40
N LEU A 140 11.64 3.27 0.33
CA LEU A 140 11.86 4.52 1.05
C LEU A 140 12.04 5.69 0.09
N GLY A 141 12.69 5.50 -1.07
CA GLY A 141 12.80 6.52 -2.11
C GLY A 141 11.45 6.99 -2.64
N LEU A 142 10.57 6.07 -3.06
CA LEU A 142 9.22 6.39 -3.54
C LEU A 142 8.35 7.02 -2.43
N GLU A 143 8.41 6.46 -1.22
CA GLU A 143 7.70 6.99 -0.05
C GLU A 143 8.18 8.38 0.36
N ASP A 144 9.49 8.62 0.36
CA ASP A 144 10.08 9.92 0.62
C ASP A 144 9.81 10.88 -0.52
N HIS A 145 9.73 10.43 -1.77
CA HIS A 145 9.38 11.27 -2.91
C HIS A 145 7.94 11.77 -2.80
N VAL A 146 6.97 10.87 -2.55
CA VAL A 146 5.56 11.25 -2.34
C VAL A 146 5.42 12.18 -1.14
N LEU A 147 6.08 11.87 -0.02
CA LEU A 147 6.02 12.69 1.19
C LEU A 147 6.75 14.04 1.02
N THR A 148 7.87 14.07 0.32
CA THR A 148 8.61 15.31 0.01
C THR A 148 7.81 16.17 -0.97
N TYR A 149 7.17 15.58 -1.97
CA TYR A 149 6.27 16.28 -2.87
C TYR A 149 5.09 16.89 -2.09
N ALA A 150 4.47 16.12 -1.17
CA ALA A 150 3.41 16.60 -0.28
C ALA A 150 3.88 17.80 0.56
N ARG A 151 5.01 17.66 1.25
CA ARG A 151 5.57 18.70 2.13
C ARG A 151 6.01 19.94 1.38
N THR A 152 6.71 19.77 0.26
CA THR A 152 7.31 20.88 -0.48
C THR A 152 6.25 21.74 -1.14
N ASN A 153 5.13 21.15 -1.54
CA ASN A 153 4.07 21.82 -2.26
C ASN A 153 2.82 22.09 -1.39
N SER A 154 2.87 21.82 -0.08
CA SER A 154 1.68 21.93 0.78
C SER A 154 0.49 21.12 0.26
N ASN A 155 0.77 19.98 -0.38
CA ASN A 155 -0.23 19.20 -1.10
C ASN A 155 -0.86 18.16 -0.17
N ARG A 156 -2.18 18.03 -0.30
CA ARG A 156 -2.94 16.88 0.19
C ARG A 156 -2.78 15.71 -0.78
N ILE A 157 -2.47 14.54 -0.25
CA ILE A 157 -2.29 13.31 -1.03
C ILE A 157 -3.14 12.20 -0.39
N SER A 158 -3.83 11.44 -1.23
CA SER A 158 -4.41 10.15 -0.86
C SER A 158 -3.54 9.04 -1.42
N VAL A 159 -3.17 8.07 -0.57
CA VAL A 159 -2.35 6.94 -0.96
C VAL A 159 -3.11 5.65 -0.69
N PHE A 160 -3.12 4.76 -1.68
CA PHE A 160 -3.69 3.43 -1.59
C PHE A 160 -2.59 2.38 -1.70
N THR A 161 -2.62 1.35 -0.85
CA THR A 161 -1.57 0.32 -0.82
C THR A 161 -2.15 -1.01 -0.36
N ALA A 162 -1.70 -2.10 -0.98
CA ALA A 162 -1.98 -3.46 -0.50
C ALA A 162 -1.01 -4.48 -1.08
N PRO A 163 -0.93 -5.69 -0.48
CA PRO A 163 -0.37 -6.85 -1.16
C PRO A 163 -1.22 -7.27 -2.37
N VAL A 164 -0.56 -7.88 -3.37
CA VAL A 164 -1.25 -8.65 -4.41
C VAL A 164 -1.60 -10.01 -3.83
N LEU A 165 -2.90 -10.27 -3.60
CA LEU A 165 -3.39 -11.48 -2.95
C LEU A 165 -3.57 -12.62 -3.97
N SER A 166 -2.49 -13.37 -4.25
CA SER A 166 -2.51 -14.46 -5.22
C SER A 166 -3.00 -15.78 -4.59
N THR A 167 -3.64 -16.62 -5.40
CA THR A 167 -3.96 -18.00 -4.98
C THR A 167 -2.71 -18.86 -4.82
N GLN A 168 -1.62 -18.50 -5.51
CA GLN A 168 -0.33 -19.20 -5.55
C GLN A 168 0.67 -18.72 -4.49
N ASP A 169 0.28 -17.76 -3.65
CA ASP A 169 1.14 -17.30 -2.55
C ASP A 169 1.54 -18.48 -1.63
N PRO A 170 2.83 -18.64 -1.31
CA PRO A 170 3.29 -19.72 -0.43
C PRO A 170 2.69 -19.55 0.96
N ILE A 171 2.34 -20.68 1.59
CA ILE A 171 1.80 -20.69 2.95
C ILE A 171 2.96 -20.80 3.93
N TYR A 172 3.10 -19.84 4.82
CA TYR A 172 4.05 -19.88 5.92
C TYR A 172 3.32 -19.61 7.24
N ARG A 173 3.45 -20.53 8.19
CA ARG A 173 2.79 -20.48 9.52
C ARG A 173 1.29 -20.15 9.45
N GLY A 174 0.62 -20.70 8.43
CA GLY A 174 -0.83 -20.53 8.21
C GLY A 174 -1.25 -19.19 7.59
N VAL A 175 -0.30 -18.38 7.10
CA VAL A 175 -0.57 -17.16 6.33
C VAL A 175 0.02 -17.31 4.94
N LYS A 176 -0.73 -16.87 3.92
CA LYS A 176 -0.25 -16.83 2.54
C LYS A 176 0.61 -15.58 2.33
N ILE A 177 1.91 -15.77 2.08
CA ILE A 177 2.91 -14.71 1.96
C ILE A 177 2.80 -14.08 0.57
N PRO A 178 2.42 -12.80 0.45
CA PRO A 178 2.31 -12.12 -0.84
C PRO A 178 3.66 -12.03 -1.53
N GLN A 179 3.71 -12.25 -2.83
CA GLN A 179 4.94 -12.08 -3.60
C GLN A 179 5.15 -10.65 -4.11
N ALA A 180 4.09 -9.85 -4.19
CA ALA A 180 4.14 -8.48 -4.68
C ALA A 180 3.18 -7.56 -3.91
N PHE A 181 3.40 -6.27 -4.05
CA PHE A 181 2.58 -5.19 -3.51
C PHE A 181 2.28 -4.18 -4.62
N TRP A 182 1.19 -3.43 -4.46
CA TRP A 182 0.87 -2.31 -5.31
C TRP A 182 0.66 -1.05 -4.46
N LYS A 183 0.92 0.10 -5.07
CA LYS A 183 0.74 1.41 -4.46
C LYS A 183 0.21 2.40 -5.49
N ILE A 184 -0.74 3.24 -5.11
CA ILE A 184 -1.24 4.34 -5.94
C ILE A 184 -1.22 5.60 -5.10
N ALA A 185 -0.53 6.64 -5.55
CA ALA A 185 -0.59 7.97 -4.97
C ALA A 185 -1.50 8.86 -5.83
N ALA A 186 -2.41 9.61 -5.22
CA ALA A 186 -3.35 10.48 -5.89
C ALA A 186 -3.40 11.87 -5.26
N TRP A 187 -3.46 12.91 -6.07
CA TRP A 187 -3.49 14.32 -5.64
C TRP A 187 -4.28 15.16 -6.63
N THR A 188 -4.69 16.35 -6.21
CA THR A 188 -5.37 17.32 -7.08
C THR A 188 -4.49 18.53 -7.36
N THR A 189 -4.52 19.02 -8.59
CA THR A 189 -3.95 20.33 -8.95
C THR A 189 -5.06 21.29 -9.33
N THR A 190 -5.08 22.46 -8.71
CA THR A 190 -6.04 23.52 -9.02
C THR A 190 -5.35 24.63 -9.79
N THR A 191 -5.79 24.84 -11.03
CA THR A 191 -5.46 26.03 -11.80
C THR A 191 -6.59 27.06 -11.66
N ARG A 192 -6.40 28.26 -12.23
CA ARG A 192 -7.37 29.37 -12.08
C ARG A 192 -8.77 29.02 -12.60
N ASP A 193 -8.87 28.08 -13.54
CA ASP A 193 -10.10 27.76 -14.26
C ASP A 193 -10.58 26.30 -14.06
N SER A 194 -9.78 25.42 -13.46
CA SER A 194 -10.14 24.02 -13.25
C SER A 194 -9.31 23.31 -12.18
N THR A 195 -9.93 22.30 -11.56
CA THR A 195 -9.26 21.30 -10.71
C THR A 195 -9.16 19.99 -11.47
N ALA A 196 -7.99 19.36 -11.44
CA ALA A 196 -7.75 18.04 -12.04
C ALA A 196 -7.24 17.06 -10.99
N LEU A 197 -7.68 15.80 -11.07
CA LEU A 197 -7.16 14.67 -10.30
C LEU A 197 -6.01 14.04 -11.09
N HIS A 198 -4.95 13.68 -10.38
CA HIS A 198 -3.79 12.96 -10.90
C HIS A 198 -3.51 11.76 -10.02
N ALA A 199 -3.02 10.68 -10.62
CA ALA A 199 -2.62 9.48 -9.91
C ALA A 199 -1.38 8.84 -10.55
N ALA A 200 -0.56 8.17 -9.73
CA ALA A 200 0.59 7.39 -10.19
C ALA A 200 0.58 6.01 -9.53
N GLY A 201 0.67 4.96 -10.35
CA GLY A 201 0.64 3.55 -9.94
C GLY A 201 2.02 2.89 -9.90
N PHE A 202 2.23 2.05 -8.90
CA PHE A 202 3.48 1.33 -8.69
C PHE A 202 3.23 -0.12 -8.28
N VAL A 203 4.12 -1.01 -8.72
CA VAL A 203 4.18 -2.42 -8.29
C VAL A 203 5.55 -2.71 -7.73
N LEU A 204 5.59 -3.41 -6.60
CA LEU A 204 6.83 -3.81 -5.93
C LEU A 204 6.85 -5.34 -5.83
N ASP A 205 7.85 -5.96 -6.44
CA ASP A 205 8.06 -7.41 -6.45
C ASP A 205 9.11 -7.83 -5.43
N GLN A 206 8.70 -8.63 -4.44
CA GLN A 206 9.59 -9.21 -3.43
C GLN A 206 9.90 -10.69 -3.67
N SER A 207 9.35 -11.29 -4.72
CA SER A 207 9.51 -12.74 -4.99
C SER A 207 10.96 -13.21 -5.00
N PRO A 208 11.94 -12.46 -5.57
CA PRO A 208 13.34 -12.93 -5.57
C PRO A 208 13.95 -12.99 -4.16
N GLN A 209 13.44 -12.19 -3.20
CA GLN A 209 13.95 -12.16 -1.83
C GLN A 209 13.31 -13.24 -0.96
N LEU A 210 12.14 -13.74 -1.36
CA LEU A 210 11.50 -14.85 -0.67
C LEU A 210 12.18 -16.19 -1.00
N GLU A 211 12.89 -16.30 -2.12
CA GLU A 211 13.70 -17.50 -2.46
C GLU A 211 14.82 -17.76 -1.45
N ASP A 212 15.38 -16.70 -0.87
CA ASP A 212 16.45 -16.77 0.12
C ASP A 212 15.94 -17.03 1.55
N ILE A 213 14.63 -16.90 1.77
CA ILE A 213 13.99 -17.18 3.06
C ILE A 213 13.48 -18.62 3.04
N ASP A 214 13.86 -19.41 4.05
CA ASP A 214 13.31 -20.75 4.25
C ASP A 214 11.83 -20.68 4.67
N LEU A 215 10.97 -20.47 3.67
CA LEU A 215 9.53 -20.58 3.75
C LEU A 215 9.14 -22.04 3.52
N ASP A 216 9.63 -22.96 4.34
CA ASP A 216 9.40 -24.41 4.31
C ASP A 216 8.04 -24.78 3.67
N THR A 217 8.05 -25.04 2.34
CA THR A 217 6.86 -25.33 1.52
C THR A 217 7.18 -26.34 0.42
N ASP A 218 6.33 -27.36 0.30
CA ASP A 218 6.31 -28.42 -0.72
C ASP A 218 6.08 -27.93 -2.17
N ARG A 219 6.22 -26.63 -2.45
CA ARG A 219 6.11 -26.05 -3.80
C ARG A 219 7.07 -24.88 -3.92
N ALA A 220 8.05 -25.02 -4.80
CA ALA A 220 8.87 -23.92 -5.28
C ALA A 220 7.99 -22.72 -5.69
N PRO A 221 8.43 -21.47 -5.46
CA PRO A 221 7.65 -20.29 -5.77
C PRO A 221 7.26 -20.28 -7.25
N ALA A 222 5.96 -20.19 -7.52
CA ALA A 222 5.47 -19.92 -8.86
C ALA A 222 5.86 -18.48 -9.20
N LEU A 223 7.00 -18.32 -9.88
CA LEU A 223 7.36 -17.08 -10.57
C LEU A 223 6.13 -16.63 -11.36
N MET A 224 5.64 -15.42 -11.10
CA MET A 224 4.56 -14.79 -11.87
C MET A 224 4.91 -14.94 -13.36
N TYR A 225 4.17 -15.81 -14.05
CA TYR A 225 4.58 -16.48 -15.29
C TYR A 225 5.31 -15.59 -16.34
N GLY A 226 6.47 -16.09 -16.82
CA GLY A 226 7.23 -15.66 -18.02
C GLY A 226 8.60 -14.99 -17.74
N ASN A 227 9.72 -15.72 -17.80
CA ASN A 227 11.05 -15.18 -17.43
C ASN A 227 11.66 -14.20 -18.47
N PRO A 228 12.39 -13.15 -18.02
CA PRO A 228 13.87 -13.16 -18.12
C PRO A 228 14.63 -12.40 -16.98
N PRO A 229 15.97 -12.25 -17.06
CA PRO A 229 17.07 -13.01 -16.41
C PRO A 229 17.42 -12.57 -14.95
N PRO A 230 18.35 -13.26 -14.23
CA PRO A 230 18.86 -12.85 -12.90
C PRO A 230 20.00 -11.80 -13.08
N LEU A 231 20.44 -10.90 -12.17
CA LEU A 231 20.33 -10.66 -10.72
C LEU A 231 20.19 -9.14 -10.47
N GLY A 232 19.32 -8.75 -9.54
CA GLY A 232 19.23 -7.43 -8.91
C GLY A 232 18.28 -7.51 -7.69
N PRO A 233 18.53 -6.80 -6.57
CA PRO A 233 17.64 -6.85 -5.41
C PRO A 233 16.31 -6.15 -5.75
N TYR A 234 15.18 -6.82 -5.46
CA TYR A 234 13.75 -6.46 -5.61
C TYR A 234 13.36 -5.37 -6.63
N ARG A 235 12.31 -5.62 -7.40
CA ARG A 235 11.96 -4.74 -8.53
C ARG A 235 10.80 -3.82 -8.17
N THR A 236 11.03 -2.51 -8.28
CA THR A 236 9.96 -1.50 -8.19
C THR A 236 9.66 -1.01 -9.59
N TYR A 237 8.38 -0.97 -9.95
CA TYR A 237 7.92 -0.56 -11.27
C TYR A 237 6.96 0.61 -11.13
N GLN A 238 7.08 1.60 -12.01
CA GLN A 238 5.93 2.42 -12.35
C GLN A 238 5.14 1.70 -13.43
N VAL A 239 3.81 1.64 -13.25
CA VAL A 239 2.91 0.88 -14.13
C VAL A 239 1.65 1.69 -14.42
N PRO A 240 0.98 1.42 -15.56
CA PRO A 240 -0.37 1.90 -15.77
C PRO A 240 -1.30 1.39 -14.66
N ILE A 241 -2.15 2.23 -14.08
CA ILE A 241 -3.03 1.84 -12.97
C ILE A 241 -4.05 0.77 -13.41
N VAL A 242 -4.41 0.71 -14.70
CA VAL A 242 -5.25 -0.39 -15.22
C VAL A 242 -4.58 -1.76 -15.02
N ASP A 243 -3.25 -1.83 -15.06
CA ASP A 243 -2.51 -3.08 -14.85
C ASP A 243 -2.55 -3.49 -13.37
N ILE A 244 -2.66 -2.52 -12.46
CA ILE A 244 -2.92 -2.80 -11.04
C ILE A 244 -4.31 -3.40 -10.88
N THR A 245 -5.32 -2.91 -11.62
CA THR A 245 -6.65 -3.53 -11.66
C THR A 245 -6.54 -5.01 -12.06
N ASP A 246 -5.82 -5.28 -13.14
CA ASP A 246 -5.64 -6.64 -13.66
C ASP A 246 -4.91 -7.59 -12.67
N ILE A 247 -3.80 -7.16 -12.06
CA ILE A 247 -3.08 -8.03 -11.10
C ILE A 247 -3.85 -8.19 -9.78
N THR A 248 -4.80 -7.29 -9.50
CA THR A 248 -5.69 -7.35 -8.34
C THR A 248 -7.07 -7.93 -8.67
N ASP A 249 -7.25 -8.56 -9.85
CA ASP A 249 -8.52 -9.15 -10.31
C ASP A 249 -9.21 -10.03 -9.26
N LEU A 250 -8.44 -10.79 -8.47
CA LEU A 250 -8.97 -11.65 -7.41
C LEU A 250 -9.69 -10.87 -6.29
N THR A 251 -9.31 -9.62 -6.10
CA THR A 251 -9.92 -8.71 -5.12
C THR A 251 -11.07 -7.89 -5.73
N GLY A 252 -11.11 -7.76 -7.06
CA GLY A 252 -12.14 -7.00 -7.78
C GLY A 252 -12.22 -5.52 -7.40
N LEU A 253 -11.11 -4.90 -6.99
CA LEU A 253 -11.07 -3.50 -6.58
C LEU A 253 -11.48 -2.59 -7.75
N ASN A 254 -12.36 -1.64 -7.47
CA ASN A 254 -12.70 -0.60 -8.45
C ASN A 254 -11.64 0.51 -8.42
N LEU A 255 -10.79 0.56 -9.45
CA LEU A 255 -9.73 1.55 -9.63
C LEU A 255 -9.99 2.49 -10.83
N ALA A 256 -11.22 2.55 -11.35
CA ALA A 256 -11.53 3.29 -12.58
C ALA A 256 -11.15 4.78 -12.49
N ALA A 257 -11.58 5.48 -11.43
CA ALA A 257 -11.27 6.89 -11.24
C ALA A 257 -9.76 7.18 -11.13
N LEU A 258 -8.99 6.24 -10.55
CA LEU A 258 -7.54 6.34 -10.47
C LEU A 258 -6.88 6.08 -11.82
N SER A 259 -7.43 5.15 -12.60
CA SER A 259 -6.93 4.80 -13.94
C SER A 259 -7.20 5.91 -14.97
N ASP A 260 -8.31 6.62 -14.83
CA ASP A 260 -8.64 7.79 -15.65
C ASP A 260 -7.72 8.99 -15.33
N ALA A 261 -7.25 9.08 -14.10
CA ALA A 261 -6.34 10.12 -13.61
C ALA A 261 -4.86 9.76 -13.71
N ASP A 262 -4.51 8.60 -14.31
CA ASP A 262 -3.14 8.11 -14.36
C ASP A 262 -2.24 9.04 -15.20
N VAL A 263 -1.18 9.55 -14.59
CA VAL A 263 -0.20 10.44 -15.21
C VAL A 263 0.81 9.69 -16.10
N TYR A 264 0.96 8.38 -15.90
CA TYR A 264 1.87 7.56 -16.70
C TYR A 264 1.21 7.11 -18.00
N ALA A 265 0.03 6.48 -17.91
CA ALA A 265 -0.74 6.03 -19.06
C ALA A 265 -2.24 5.99 -18.72
N PRO A 266 -2.99 7.10 -18.94
CA PRO A 266 -4.41 7.15 -18.62
C PRO A 266 -5.17 6.09 -19.41
N ALA A 267 -6.16 5.44 -18.78
CA ALA A 267 -6.88 4.29 -19.35
C ALA A 267 -7.35 4.49 -20.83
N PRO A 268 -7.87 5.65 -21.25
CA PRO A 268 -8.27 5.89 -22.65
C PRO A 268 -7.10 5.88 -23.66
N ALA A 269 -5.86 6.01 -23.21
CA ALA A 269 -4.66 6.06 -24.06
C ALA A 269 -4.02 4.68 -24.29
N ILE A 270 -4.50 3.63 -23.61
CA ILE A 270 -3.92 2.28 -23.65
C ILE A 270 -4.53 1.51 -24.84
N ARG A 271 -3.67 0.88 -25.64
CA ARG A 271 -4.08 0.00 -26.75
C ARG A 271 -4.14 -1.45 -26.25
N GLU A 272 -5.23 -2.15 -26.52
CA GLU A 272 -5.51 -3.52 -26.01
C GLU A 272 -4.51 -4.59 -26.50
N ASP A 273 -3.65 -4.29 -27.48
CA ASP A 273 -2.78 -5.26 -28.16
C ASP A 273 -1.32 -5.31 -27.65
N ILE A 274 -0.98 -4.54 -26.62
CA ILE A 274 0.38 -4.45 -26.08
C ILE A 274 0.53 -5.33 -24.83
N ASP A 275 1.55 -6.19 -24.80
CA ASP A 275 1.91 -6.98 -23.62
C ASP A 275 2.09 -6.06 -22.40
N ARG A 276 1.35 -6.34 -21.31
CA ARG A 276 1.32 -5.56 -20.07
C ARG A 276 2.74 -5.25 -19.56
N ARG A 277 3.64 -6.23 -19.56
CA ARG A 277 5.01 -6.05 -19.05
C ARG A 277 5.85 -5.08 -19.88
N THR A 278 5.52 -4.89 -21.15
CA THR A 278 6.23 -3.91 -21.99
C THR A 278 5.87 -2.47 -21.63
N ARG A 279 4.80 -2.26 -20.84
CA ARG A 279 4.39 -0.96 -20.30
C ARG A 279 4.93 -0.69 -18.91
N TRP A 280 5.61 -1.64 -18.28
CA TRP A 280 6.14 -1.48 -16.93
C TRP A 280 7.55 -0.91 -17.02
N VAL A 281 7.81 0.19 -16.30
CA VAL A 281 9.13 0.79 -16.23
C VAL A 281 9.75 0.44 -14.90
N GLU A 282 10.82 -0.35 -14.94
CA GLU A 282 11.62 -0.64 -13.75
C GLU A 282 12.32 0.64 -13.28
N LEU A 283 12.08 1.00 -12.02
CA LEU A 283 12.68 2.15 -11.37
C LEU A 283 13.97 1.71 -10.67
N VAL A 284 15.06 2.42 -10.95
CA VAL A 284 16.34 2.28 -10.25
C VAL A 284 16.57 3.39 -9.22
N ASP A 285 15.85 4.50 -9.36
CA ASP A 285 15.75 5.62 -8.41
C ASP A 285 14.45 6.41 -8.65
N THR A 286 14.23 7.48 -7.87
CA THR A 286 13.03 8.32 -7.98
C THR A 286 13.03 9.28 -9.16
N ALA A 287 14.17 9.54 -9.81
CA ALA A 287 14.25 10.46 -10.95
C ALA A 287 13.62 9.86 -12.22
N GLY A 288 13.46 8.54 -12.28
CA GLY A 288 12.74 7.84 -13.35
C GLY A 288 11.21 7.89 -13.23
N ILE A 289 10.65 8.49 -12.17
CA ILE A 289 9.19 8.55 -11.97
C ILE A 289 8.58 9.61 -12.89
N HIS A 290 7.55 9.24 -13.62
CA HIS A 290 6.69 10.13 -14.39
C HIS A 290 5.54 10.65 -13.49
N LEU A 291 5.41 11.97 -13.34
CA LEU A 291 4.36 12.65 -12.56
C LEU A 291 3.62 13.68 -13.39
#